data_AF-A0A9Q8QSP7-F1
#
_entry.id   AF-A0A9Q8QSP7-F1
#
_cell.length_a   1.000
_cell.length_b   1.000
_cell.length_c   1.000
_cell.angle_alpha   90.00
_cell.angle_beta   90.00
_cell.angle_gamma   90.00
#
_symmetry.space_group_name_H-M   'P 1'
#
loop_
_entity.id
_entity.type
_entity.pdbx_description
1 polymer ?
#
loop_
_entity_poly.entity_id
_entity_poly.type
_entity_poly.pdbx_seq_one_letter_code
_entity_poly.pdbx_strand_id
1 'polypeptide(L)'
;MIRPHFLPLGRLCELSNRANAQFISAAPPCRPRHNVQAVRAFKAAPILSSYHAQQRIMKRQASSAAAASPSRSKKPRPQVPDYHLTPSRKNDDGSAIWPAPEDEIERARDFIVECVASHKKTIIVPDKDADGLTSGAILRKTLILLGLEAELIEGHVLGKGHTVHDEAERQAIAAKEPAYIFVLDQGSRKSPPIIDAPHKALIIDHHWALDDDFPERSQHVTACNSPPVATSSLLTYHICSGLHDDVERQCDWLCVMGTHGDLGNTLKWEPPFPDMKGTFKTYTKKALNDAVSLINAPRRTASYNVPMAWNALLEASSPADLLKNRQLLSARAEVNAEVERCTHTAPKFSADARIAVFRISSEAQVHPVIATRWAGHLQSSKLEVVLVANEGYLPGMVNFSCRIPRSARARDPPVNIIETLRSLADKASDQTLRERLGESFARGHKEASGGIVPKGEFEELMAVLEIDRNAPQPKVANNKGRRLDDGDKQSNTLDKYFKKS
;
A
#
# COMPACT_ATOMS: atom_id res chain seq x y z
N MET A 1 58.80 -25.91 -41.78
CA MET A 1 59.44 -24.58 -41.65
C MET A 1 59.10 -24.00 -40.28
N ILE A 2 60.06 -23.34 -39.63
CA ILE A 2 59.95 -22.38 -38.51
C ILE A 2 58.91 -22.64 -37.40
N ARG A 3 59.38 -23.13 -36.23
CA ARG A 3 59.01 -22.61 -34.89
C ARG A 3 60.06 -21.58 -34.47
N PRO A 4 59.79 -20.66 -33.51
CA PRO A 4 60.35 -20.82 -32.14
C PRO A 4 59.46 -20.24 -30.99
N HIS A 5 59.19 -20.98 -29.90
CA HIS A 5 59.86 -20.99 -28.57
C HIS A 5 59.27 -20.04 -27.48
N PHE A 6 59.85 -20.05 -26.27
CA PHE A 6 59.16 -19.93 -24.97
C PHE A 6 60.03 -19.19 -23.91
N LEU A 7 59.46 -18.21 -23.16
CA LEU A 7 59.87 -17.75 -21.80
C LEU A 7 61.30 -17.15 -21.61
N PRO A 8 61.73 -16.73 -20.37
CA PRO A 8 61.18 -15.67 -19.51
C PRO A 8 62.30 -14.71 -18.94
N LEU A 9 62.08 -14.11 -17.74
CA LEU A 9 62.96 -13.21 -16.92
C LEU A 9 62.88 -11.70 -17.30
N GLY A 10 63.17 -10.73 -16.41
CA GLY A 10 63.56 -10.77 -15.00
C GLY A 10 63.57 -9.37 -14.33
N ARG A 11 63.74 -9.30 -12.99
CA ARG A 11 63.68 -8.06 -12.18
C ARG A 11 64.88 -7.12 -12.40
N LEU A 12 64.72 -5.80 -12.18
CA LEU A 12 65.34 -5.04 -11.05
C LEU A 12 65.06 -3.51 -11.07
N CYS A 13 65.07 -2.94 -9.85
CA CYS A 13 65.70 -1.69 -9.34
C CYS A 13 66.48 -0.74 -10.30
N GLU A 14 66.66 0.58 -10.02
CA GLU A 14 66.37 1.39 -8.82
C GLU A 14 66.48 2.93 -9.04
N LEU A 15 65.82 3.71 -8.17
CA LEU A 15 66.20 5.03 -7.59
C LEU A 15 66.57 6.29 -8.44
N SER A 16 66.45 7.44 -7.71
CA SER A 16 67.26 8.68 -7.83
C SER A 16 66.76 9.78 -8.81
N ASN A 17 66.64 11.08 -8.44
CA ASN A 17 66.55 11.78 -7.14
C ASN A 17 66.22 13.28 -7.33
N ARG A 18 65.53 13.92 -6.35
CA ARG A 18 65.64 15.36 -5.93
C ARG A 18 65.27 16.47 -6.94
N ALA A 19 64.91 17.72 -6.59
CA ALA A 19 64.38 18.43 -5.38
C ALA A 19 63.80 19.79 -5.91
N ASN A 20 63.37 20.84 -5.19
CA ASN A 20 63.28 21.31 -3.78
C ASN A 20 62.12 22.38 -3.76
N ALA A 21 61.71 23.14 -2.72
CA ALA A 21 62.06 23.34 -1.30
C ALA A 21 60.78 23.80 -0.53
N GLN A 22 60.55 23.41 0.73
CA GLN A 22 60.81 24.17 1.98
C GLN A 22 60.17 25.57 2.13
N PHE A 23 59.32 25.75 3.16
CA PHE A 23 59.37 26.70 4.32
C PHE A 23 58.13 26.30 5.20
N ILE A 24 58.18 25.91 6.50
CA ILE A 24 58.67 26.58 7.74
C ILE A 24 57.73 27.77 8.10
N SER A 25 57.12 27.93 9.30
CA SER A 25 57.42 27.39 10.64
C SER A 25 56.24 27.31 11.65
N ALA A 26 56.36 26.41 12.64
CA ALA A 26 56.10 26.53 14.10
C ALA A 26 54.76 27.01 14.75
N ALA A 27 54.60 26.56 16.01
CA ALA A 27 53.68 26.96 17.10
C ALA A 27 54.44 26.70 18.45
N PRO A 28 53.86 26.71 19.68
CA PRO A 28 52.57 27.20 20.22
C PRO A 28 52.85 28.19 21.42
N PRO A 29 52.36 28.01 22.68
CA PRO A 29 51.00 27.88 23.24
C PRO A 29 50.63 29.03 24.22
N CYS A 30 49.41 29.05 24.78
CA CYS A 30 49.18 29.65 26.11
C CYS A 30 47.97 29.07 26.87
N ARG A 31 47.96 29.21 28.20
CA ARG A 31 46.84 28.89 29.13
C ARG A 31 46.53 30.11 30.02
N PRO A 32 45.42 30.09 30.76
CA PRO A 32 45.57 30.17 32.22
C PRO A 32 44.81 29.06 32.98
N ARG A 33 44.86 29.12 34.32
CA ARG A 33 44.21 28.20 35.29
C ARG A 33 43.39 28.99 36.32
N HIS A 34 42.63 28.25 37.12
CA HIS A 34 41.92 28.68 38.34
C HIS A 34 40.61 29.46 38.06
N ASN A 35 39.57 29.37 38.90
CA ASN A 35 39.59 29.02 40.33
C ASN A 35 38.57 27.94 40.76
N VAL A 36 38.75 27.37 41.95
CA VAL A 36 37.81 26.40 42.57
C VAL A 36 37.40 26.91 43.94
N GLN A 37 36.09 27.12 44.14
CA GLN A 37 35.47 27.21 45.46
C GLN A 37 34.13 26.48 45.43
N ALA A 38 33.81 25.75 46.51
CA ALA A 38 32.55 25.03 46.66
C ALA A 38 31.71 25.68 47.76
N VAL A 39 30.47 26.05 47.44
CA VAL A 39 29.46 26.47 48.42
C VAL A 39 28.16 25.70 48.17
N ARG A 40 27.41 25.48 49.25
CA ARG A 40 26.33 24.49 49.40
C ARG A 40 25.14 24.69 48.45
N ALA A 41 24.48 23.56 48.19
CA ALA A 41 23.26 23.47 47.40
C ALA A 41 22.10 24.35 47.89
N PHE A 42 21.34 24.87 46.92
CA PHE A 42 19.92 25.19 47.07
C PHE A 42 19.13 24.48 45.97
N LYS A 43 17.92 24.01 46.28
CA LYS A 43 17.04 23.37 45.29
C LYS A 43 16.33 24.43 44.45
N ALA A 44 16.50 24.37 43.13
CA ALA A 44 15.64 25.06 42.16
C ALA A 44 14.97 24.01 41.27
N ALA A 45 13.67 24.19 40.97
CA ALA A 45 12.87 23.21 40.25
C ALA A 45 12.97 23.40 38.72
N PRO A 46 12.98 22.32 37.92
CA PRO A 46 12.85 22.42 36.47
C PRO A 46 11.42 22.79 36.09
N ILE A 47 11.26 23.80 35.21
CA ILE A 47 9.95 24.19 34.66
C ILE A 47 9.55 23.16 33.59
N LEU A 48 8.76 22.16 34.00
CA LEU A 48 8.11 21.22 33.10
C LEU A 48 6.81 21.83 32.57
N SER A 49 6.82 22.29 31.31
CA SER A 49 5.59 22.70 30.63
C SER A 49 4.74 21.48 30.27
N SER A 50 3.48 21.50 30.68
CA SER A 50 2.59 20.35 30.74
C SER A 50 1.88 20.05 29.42
N TYR A 51 1.95 18.79 28.96
CA TYR A 51 0.94 18.22 28.05
C TYR A 51 0.72 16.71 28.31
N HIS A 52 0.23 16.38 29.51
CA HIS A 52 -0.14 15.00 29.89
C HIS A 52 -1.44 14.92 30.73
N ALA A 53 -2.57 15.28 30.12
CA ALA A 53 -3.93 14.87 30.48
C ALA A 53 -4.86 15.23 29.29
N GLN A 54 -5.99 14.59 29.00
CA GLN A 54 -6.80 13.69 29.81
C GLN A 54 -7.29 12.48 28.97
N GLN A 55 -7.02 11.25 29.41
CA GLN A 55 -7.89 10.10 29.10
C GLN A 55 -8.73 9.79 30.34
N ARG A 56 -9.97 10.29 30.38
CA ARG A 56 -10.90 10.00 31.48
C ARG A 56 -11.39 8.54 31.39
N ILE A 57 -10.76 7.65 32.17
CA ILE A 57 -11.27 6.30 32.41
C ILE A 57 -12.58 6.42 33.21
N MET A 58 -13.72 6.34 32.52
CA MET A 58 -15.04 6.25 33.17
C MET A 58 -15.24 4.88 33.82
N LYS A 59 -14.71 4.69 35.03
CA LYS A 59 -15.23 3.68 35.95
C LYS A 59 -16.67 4.05 36.32
N ARG A 60 -17.66 3.43 35.68
CA ARG A 60 -19.04 3.44 36.20
C ARG A 60 -19.07 2.62 37.49
N GLN A 61 -19.43 3.26 38.60
CA GLN A 61 -19.88 2.55 39.79
C GLN A 61 -21.19 1.81 39.47
N ALA A 62 -21.42 0.66 40.12
CA ALA A 62 -22.67 -0.06 40.00
C ALA A 62 -23.76 0.65 40.81
N SER A 63 -24.91 0.93 40.18
CA SER A 63 -26.16 1.27 40.85
C SER A 63 -27.17 0.13 40.71
N SER A 64 -28.21 0.17 41.53
CA SER A 64 -29.12 -0.94 41.85
C SER A 64 -29.90 -1.54 40.67
N ALA A 65 -30.36 -2.78 40.88
CA ALA A 65 -31.05 -3.58 39.88
C ALA A 65 -32.36 -2.95 39.37
N ALA A 66 -32.52 -2.99 38.04
CA ALA A 66 -33.80 -2.93 37.33
C ALA A 66 -33.84 -4.10 36.33
N ALA A 67 -35.03 -4.65 36.07
CA ALA A 67 -35.17 -5.92 35.36
C ALA A 67 -34.57 -5.89 33.93
N ALA A 68 -33.66 -6.82 33.64
CA ALA A 68 -33.01 -6.90 32.34
C ALA A 68 -33.97 -7.41 31.26
N SER A 69 -34.24 -6.58 30.26
CA SER A 69 -34.91 -7.03 29.04
C SER A 69 -34.04 -8.07 28.31
N PRO A 70 -34.61 -9.14 27.73
CA PRO A 70 -33.82 -10.17 27.05
C PRO A 70 -33.03 -9.57 25.90
N SER A 71 -31.70 -9.73 25.94
CA SER A 71 -30.81 -9.19 24.92
C SER A 71 -31.08 -9.89 23.59
N ARG A 72 -31.42 -9.11 22.55
CA ARG A 72 -31.56 -9.64 21.19
C ARG A 72 -30.28 -10.40 20.84
N SER A 73 -30.42 -11.67 20.48
CA SER A 73 -29.30 -12.51 20.06
C SER A 73 -28.55 -11.81 18.93
N LYS A 74 -27.23 -11.65 19.10
CA LYS A 74 -26.38 -11.17 18.01
C LYS A 74 -26.48 -12.18 16.88
N LYS A 75 -27.01 -11.78 15.72
CA LYS A 75 -27.09 -12.64 14.54
C LYS A 75 -25.72 -13.30 14.30
N PRO A 76 -25.66 -14.61 13.98
CA PRO A 76 -24.41 -15.27 13.64
C PRO A 76 -23.64 -14.45 12.59
N ARG A 77 -22.34 -14.30 12.79
CA ARG A 77 -21.48 -13.70 11.76
C ARG A 77 -21.42 -14.67 10.58
N PRO A 78 -21.62 -14.22 9.33
CA PRO A 78 -21.29 -15.03 8.17
C PRO A 78 -19.85 -15.53 8.29
N GLN A 79 -19.64 -16.83 8.16
CA GLN A 79 -18.29 -17.37 8.00
C GLN A 79 -17.83 -17.05 6.58
N VAL A 80 -16.65 -16.44 6.48
CA VAL A 80 -15.91 -16.31 5.23
C VAL A 80 -14.75 -17.29 5.35
N PRO A 81 -14.46 -18.13 4.34
CA PRO A 81 -13.28 -19.00 4.35
C PRO A 81 -11.99 -18.20 4.63
N ASP A 82 -11.04 -18.82 5.30
CA ASP A 82 -9.71 -18.23 5.46
C ASP A 82 -9.01 -18.15 4.10
N TYR A 83 -8.31 -17.04 3.84
CA TYR A 83 -7.77 -16.76 2.50
C TYR A 83 -6.84 -17.85 1.93
N HIS A 84 -6.04 -18.50 2.78
CA HIS A 84 -5.17 -19.63 2.40
C HIS A 84 -5.91 -20.88 1.88
N LEU A 85 -7.22 -20.99 2.15
CA LEU A 85 -8.08 -22.07 1.67
C LEU A 85 -8.72 -21.77 0.29
N THR A 86 -8.34 -20.66 -0.37
CA THR A 86 -8.78 -20.39 -1.75
C THR A 86 -8.20 -21.46 -2.68
N PRO A 87 -9.01 -22.21 -3.44
CA PRO A 87 -8.51 -23.32 -4.25
C PRO A 87 -7.48 -22.87 -5.29
N SER A 88 -6.28 -23.46 -5.25
CA SER A 88 -5.21 -23.18 -6.21
C SER A 88 -5.49 -23.74 -7.60
N ARG A 89 -5.00 -23.03 -8.62
CA ARG A 89 -4.83 -23.62 -9.96
C ARG A 89 -3.76 -24.70 -9.91
N LYS A 90 -3.82 -25.61 -10.87
CA LYS A 90 -2.91 -26.76 -10.99
C LYS A 90 -2.39 -26.90 -12.42
N ASN A 91 -1.19 -27.43 -12.54
CA ASN A 91 -0.65 -27.94 -13.80
C ASN A 91 -1.30 -29.28 -14.16
N ASP A 92 -1.04 -29.77 -15.37
CA ASP A 92 -1.56 -31.06 -15.87
C ASP A 92 -1.11 -32.28 -15.04
N ASP A 93 0.03 -32.19 -14.35
CA ASP A 93 0.52 -33.22 -13.42
C ASP A 93 -0.15 -33.17 -12.02
N GLY A 94 -1.01 -32.17 -11.78
CA GLY A 94 -1.71 -31.94 -10.51
C GLY A 94 -0.90 -31.17 -9.46
N SER A 95 0.33 -30.74 -9.74
CA SER A 95 1.07 -29.78 -8.90
C SER A 95 0.35 -28.42 -8.85
N ALA A 96 0.56 -27.64 -7.79
CA ALA A 96 -0.10 -26.34 -7.62
C ALA A 96 0.70 -25.21 -8.29
N ILE A 97 0.02 -24.30 -8.99
CA ILE A 97 0.62 -23.10 -9.57
C ILE A 97 0.62 -22.01 -8.49
N TRP A 98 1.71 -21.89 -7.74
CA TRP A 98 1.85 -20.95 -6.62
C TRP A 98 3.32 -20.72 -6.26
N PRO A 99 3.77 -19.47 -5.95
CA PRO A 99 2.99 -18.22 -5.94
C PRO A 99 2.71 -17.63 -7.33
N ALA A 100 3.44 -18.10 -8.35
CA ALA A 100 3.29 -17.79 -9.76
C ALA A 100 3.64 -19.06 -10.58
N PRO A 101 3.53 -19.08 -11.92
CA PRO A 101 4.10 -20.15 -12.73
C PRO A 101 5.60 -20.31 -12.51
N GLU A 102 6.07 -21.55 -12.39
CA GLU A 102 7.47 -21.86 -12.05
C GLU A 102 8.45 -21.30 -13.10
N ASP A 103 8.06 -21.32 -14.37
CA ASP A 103 8.87 -20.79 -15.47
C ASP A 103 8.94 -19.24 -15.48
N GLU A 104 7.95 -18.54 -14.93
CA GLU A 104 8.04 -17.09 -14.66
C GLU A 104 8.97 -16.81 -13.47
N ILE A 105 8.92 -17.63 -12.43
CA ILE A 105 9.78 -17.52 -11.24
C ILE A 105 11.25 -17.74 -11.62
N GLU A 106 11.56 -18.78 -12.40
CA GLU A 106 12.92 -19.05 -12.87
C GLU A 106 13.42 -17.96 -13.84
N ARG A 107 12.59 -17.45 -14.76
CA ARG A 107 12.96 -16.29 -15.59
C ARG A 107 13.26 -15.05 -14.75
N ALA A 108 12.49 -14.79 -13.69
CA ALA A 108 12.74 -13.67 -12.79
C ALA A 108 14.05 -13.86 -12.00
N ARG A 109 14.38 -15.10 -11.59
CA ARG A 109 15.65 -15.45 -10.94
C ARG A 109 16.83 -15.24 -11.89
N ASP A 110 16.76 -15.76 -13.12
CA ASP A 110 17.77 -15.55 -14.17
C ASP A 110 17.99 -14.06 -14.45
N PHE A 111 16.91 -13.28 -14.59
CA PHE A 111 16.99 -11.83 -14.84
C PHE A 111 17.69 -11.09 -13.69
N ILE A 112 17.44 -11.46 -12.43
CA ILE A 112 18.11 -10.87 -11.26
C ILE A 112 19.60 -11.21 -11.27
N VAL A 113 19.97 -12.46 -11.56
CA VAL A 113 21.38 -12.89 -11.66
C VAL A 113 22.10 -12.20 -12.82
N GLU A 114 21.46 -12.06 -13.98
CA GLU A 114 22.02 -11.33 -15.13
C GLU A 114 22.20 -9.84 -14.83
N CYS A 115 21.25 -9.23 -14.13
CA CYS A 115 21.33 -7.84 -13.68
C CYS A 115 22.55 -7.62 -12.77
N VAL A 116 22.77 -8.48 -11.78
CA VAL A 116 23.92 -8.41 -10.87
C VAL A 116 25.22 -8.59 -11.63
N ALA A 117 25.34 -9.67 -12.42
CA ALA A 117 26.54 -10.00 -13.18
C ALA A 117 26.94 -8.92 -14.22
N SER A 118 26.03 -8.00 -14.55
CA SER A 118 26.31 -6.89 -15.46
C SER A 118 27.11 -5.73 -14.85
N HIS A 119 27.04 -5.54 -13.52
CA HIS A 119 27.52 -4.34 -12.82
C HIS A 119 27.07 -3.01 -13.45
N LYS A 120 25.78 -2.91 -13.82
CA LYS A 120 25.20 -1.71 -14.45
C LYS A 120 24.16 -1.01 -13.58
N LYS A 121 23.93 0.26 -13.88
CA LYS A 121 22.91 1.08 -13.20
C LYS A 121 21.52 0.46 -13.35
N THR A 122 20.87 0.31 -12.20
CA THR A 122 19.64 -0.43 -11.99
C THR A 122 18.63 0.44 -11.26
N ILE A 123 17.42 0.56 -11.80
CA ILE A 123 16.33 1.33 -11.19
C ILE A 123 15.25 0.40 -10.65
N ILE A 124 14.82 0.67 -9.42
CA ILE A 124 13.69 -0.01 -8.78
C ILE A 124 12.52 0.97 -8.69
N VAL A 125 11.37 0.58 -9.24
CA VAL A 125 10.13 1.36 -9.32
C VAL A 125 9.04 0.67 -8.49
N PRO A 126 9.05 0.80 -7.15
CA PRO A 126 8.03 0.24 -6.29
C PRO A 126 6.76 1.08 -6.33
N ASP A 127 5.59 0.46 -6.13
CA ASP A 127 4.43 1.26 -5.74
C ASP A 127 4.56 1.84 -4.32
N LYS A 128 3.78 2.89 -4.09
CA LYS A 128 3.87 3.85 -2.99
C LYS A 128 3.34 3.39 -1.61
N ASP A 129 2.73 2.21 -1.47
CA ASP A 129 2.23 1.69 -0.17
C ASP A 129 3.13 0.63 0.50
N ALA A 130 2.55 -0.36 1.17
CA ALA A 130 3.29 -1.36 1.92
C ALA A 130 3.86 -2.44 1.03
N ASP A 131 3.11 -2.91 0.03
CA ASP A 131 3.54 -4.08 -0.69
C ASP A 131 4.58 -3.71 -1.75
N GLY A 132 4.35 -2.66 -2.53
CA GLY A 132 5.36 -2.05 -3.40
C GLY A 132 6.65 -1.64 -2.68
N LEU A 133 6.58 -0.82 -1.63
CA LEU A 133 7.80 -0.36 -0.95
C LEU A 133 8.58 -1.50 -0.29
N THR A 134 7.93 -2.52 0.30
CA THR A 134 8.68 -3.67 0.83
C THR A 134 9.19 -4.57 -0.28
N SER A 135 8.46 -4.79 -1.37
CA SER A 135 8.97 -5.49 -2.57
C SER A 135 10.28 -4.87 -3.07
N GLY A 136 10.30 -3.55 -3.27
CA GLY A 136 11.50 -2.83 -3.69
C GLY A 136 12.65 -2.93 -2.68
N ALA A 137 12.36 -2.95 -1.38
CA ALA A 137 13.37 -3.10 -0.33
C ALA A 137 13.93 -4.54 -0.25
N ILE A 138 13.10 -5.56 -0.44
CA ILE A 138 13.51 -6.99 -0.52
C ILE A 138 14.43 -7.17 -1.73
N LEU A 139 14.03 -6.70 -2.91
CA LEU A 139 14.83 -6.78 -4.12
C LEU A 139 16.16 -6.02 -3.97
N ARG A 140 16.15 -4.79 -3.45
CA ARG A 140 17.40 -4.02 -3.26
C ARG A 140 18.37 -4.71 -2.31
N LYS A 141 17.89 -5.31 -1.20
CA LYS A 141 18.73 -6.10 -0.29
C LYS A 141 19.30 -7.34 -1.00
N THR A 142 18.49 -8.01 -1.82
CA THR A 142 18.90 -9.21 -2.57
C THR A 142 19.97 -8.91 -3.62
N LEU A 143 19.81 -7.84 -4.42
CA LEU A 143 20.81 -7.40 -5.39
C LEU A 143 22.17 -7.12 -4.73
N ILE A 144 22.16 -6.48 -3.55
CA ILE A 144 23.37 -6.18 -2.77
C ILE A 144 23.99 -7.46 -2.18
N LEU A 145 23.17 -8.40 -1.68
CA LEU A 145 23.65 -9.70 -1.19
C LEU A 145 24.33 -10.53 -2.29
N LEU A 146 23.79 -10.47 -3.51
CA LEU A 146 24.36 -11.13 -4.69
C LEU A 146 25.61 -10.42 -5.24
N GLY A 147 25.93 -9.21 -4.77
CA GLY A 147 27.18 -8.50 -5.06
C GLY A 147 27.08 -7.25 -5.94
N LEU A 148 25.88 -6.78 -6.31
CA LEU A 148 25.71 -5.52 -7.05
C LEU A 148 25.92 -4.31 -6.12
N GLU A 149 26.74 -3.37 -6.55
CA GLU A 149 27.13 -2.20 -5.78
C GLU A 149 25.91 -1.33 -5.40
N ALA A 150 25.86 -0.90 -4.13
CA ALA A 150 24.71 -0.19 -3.57
C ALA A 150 24.45 1.17 -4.26
N GLU A 151 25.50 1.75 -4.83
CA GLU A 151 25.56 3.00 -5.59
C GLU A 151 24.98 2.86 -7.01
N LEU A 152 24.93 1.64 -7.56
CA LEU A 152 24.30 1.36 -8.86
C LEU A 152 22.79 1.16 -8.76
N ILE A 153 22.25 1.00 -7.55
CA ILE A 153 20.83 0.66 -7.31
C ILE A 153 20.07 1.87 -6.75
N GLU A 154 19.39 2.60 -7.63
CA GLU A 154 18.64 3.81 -7.32
C GLU A 154 17.11 3.56 -7.34
N GLY A 155 16.40 4.07 -6.33
CA GLY A 155 14.93 4.01 -6.29
C GLY A 155 14.29 5.14 -7.09
N HIS A 156 13.17 4.86 -7.76
CA HIS A 156 12.29 5.86 -8.34
C HIS A 156 10.87 5.65 -7.81
N VAL A 157 10.40 6.58 -6.97
CA VAL A 157 9.05 6.56 -6.39
C VAL A 157 8.18 7.61 -7.07
N LEU A 158 6.98 7.19 -7.47
CA LEU A 158 6.09 7.97 -8.35
C LEU A 158 5.49 9.21 -7.68
N GLY A 159 5.19 10.23 -8.48
CA GLY A 159 4.54 11.48 -8.09
C GLY A 159 3.07 11.36 -7.66
N LYS A 160 2.53 12.46 -7.11
CA LYS A 160 1.17 12.48 -6.53
C LYS A 160 0.12 12.28 -7.60
N GLY A 161 -0.50 11.09 -7.62
CA GLY A 161 -1.54 10.74 -8.58
C GLY A 161 -1.03 10.16 -9.89
N HIS A 162 0.29 9.96 -10.03
CA HIS A 162 0.90 9.31 -11.19
C HIS A 162 0.98 7.78 -11.02
N THR A 163 1.26 7.11 -12.13
CA THR A 163 1.52 5.69 -12.32
C THR A 163 2.80 5.50 -13.13
N VAL A 164 3.39 4.30 -13.11
CA VAL A 164 4.57 3.98 -13.94
C VAL A 164 4.34 4.09 -15.46
N HIS A 165 3.09 4.23 -15.90
CA HIS A 165 2.71 4.37 -17.31
C HIS A 165 2.58 5.83 -17.77
N ASP A 166 2.69 6.80 -16.85
CA ASP A 166 2.54 8.22 -17.18
C ASP A 166 3.83 8.83 -17.74
N GLU A 167 3.68 9.69 -18.75
CA GLU A 167 4.81 10.22 -19.54
C GLU A 167 5.82 11.01 -18.69
N ALA A 168 5.36 11.70 -17.64
CA ALA A 168 6.23 12.38 -16.70
C ALA A 168 7.19 11.41 -15.98
N GLU A 169 6.72 10.22 -15.63
CA GLU A 169 7.51 9.20 -14.93
C GLU A 169 8.39 8.42 -15.91
N ARG A 170 7.91 8.13 -17.13
CA ARG A 170 8.76 7.65 -18.25
C ARG A 170 10.00 8.51 -18.39
N GLN A 171 9.83 9.82 -18.55
CA GLN A 171 10.95 10.75 -18.75
C GLN A 171 11.82 10.87 -17.50
N ALA A 172 11.23 10.86 -16.30
CA ALA A 172 11.97 10.88 -15.03
C ALA A 172 12.76 9.59 -14.72
N ILE A 173 12.38 8.44 -15.30
CA ILE A 173 13.15 7.20 -15.29
C ILE A 173 14.21 7.22 -16.39
N ALA A 174 13.86 7.67 -17.61
CA ALA A 174 14.77 7.73 -18.75
C ALA A 174 15.98 8.64 -18.48
N ALA A 175 15.77 9.79 -17.85
CA ALA A 175 16.81 10.73 -17.43
C ALA A 175 17.80 10.15 -16.38
N LYS A 176 17.57 8.93 -15.87
CA LYS A 176 18.49 8.22 -14.99
C LYS A 176 19.45 7.28 -15.73
N GLU A 177 19.27 7.09 -17.04
CA GLU A 177 20.07 6.21 -17.91
C GLU A 177 20.21 4.75 -17.38
N PRO A 178 19.09 4.05 -17.05
CA PRO A 178 19.14 2.68 -16.55
C PRO A 178 19.50 1.67 -17.63
N ALA A 179 20.29 0.65 -17.26
CA ALA A 179 20.40 -0.58 -18.04
C ALA A 179 19.30 -1.59 -17.66
N TYR A 180 18.95 -1.64 -16.38
CA TYR A 180 17.91 -2.51 -15.82
C TYR A 180 16.85 -1.68 -15.08
N ILE A 181 15.59 -2.08 -15.24
CA ILE A 181 14.45 -1.52 -14.52
C ILE A 181 13.63 -2.67 -13.93
N PHE A 182 13.37 -2.61 -12.63
CA PHE A 182 12.42 -3.49 -11.98
C PHE A 182 11.20 -2.67 -11.57
N VAL A 183 10.00 -3.12 -11.96
CA VAL A 183 8.74 -2.51 -11.56
C VAL A 183 8.05 -3.47 -10.58
N LEU A 184 7.75 -2.99 -9.38
CA LEU A 184 7.27 -3.82 -8.27
C LEU A 184 5.88 -3.31 -7.85
N ASP A 185 4.92 -4.24 -7.72
CA ASP A 185 3.55 -3.99 -7.24
C ASP A 185 2.70 -3.04 -8.11
N GLN A 186 3.07 -2.96 -9.38
CA GLN A 186 2.36 -2.28 -10.44
C GLN A 186 2.94 -2.72 -11.80
N GLY A 187 2.34 -2.27 -12.89
CA GLY A 187 2.78 -2.59 -14.24
C GLY A 187 1.94 -3.65 -14.94
N SER A 188 1.00 -4.31 -14.25
CA SER A 188 -0.05 -5.16 -14.84
C SER A 188 -1.09 -4.35 -15.64
N ARG A 189 -0.62 -3.68 -16.70
CA ARG A 189 -1.40 -2.98 -17.72
C ARG A 189 -0.61 -2.90 -19.02
N LYS A 190 -1.27 -3.19 -20.14
CA LYS A 190 -0.73 -3.03 -21.49
C LYS A 190 -0.30 -1.59 -21.75
N SER A 191 0.96 -1.38 -22.12
CA SER A 191 1.50 -0.05 -22.41
C SER A 191 2.75 -0.11 -23.29
N PRO A 192 3.24 1.02 -23.85
CA PRO A 192 4.58 1.11 -24.41
C PRO A 192 5.66 0.70 -23.38
N PRO A 193 6.93 0.51 -23.80
CA PRO A 193 8.02 0.13 -22.89
C PRO A 193 8.18 1.11 -21.73
N ILE A 194 8.83 0.71 -20.62
CA ILE A 194 8.96 1.59 -19.44
C ILE A 194 9.69 2.90 -19.79
N ILE A 195 10.74 2.81 -20.62
CA ILE A 195 11.39 3.96 -21.27
C ILE A 195 11.70 3.65 -22.74
N ASP A 196 11.85 4.68 -23.57
CA ASP A 196 12.08 4.52 -25.01
C ASP A 196 13.51 4.06 -25.33
N ALA A 197 14.47 4.39 -24.46
CA ALA A 197 15.87 4.01 -24.58
C ALA A 197 16.07 2.49 -24.37
N PRO A 198 17.12 1.87 -24.96
CA PRO A 198 17.40 0.45 -24.77
C PRO A 198 17.70 0.10 -23.30
N HIS A 199 16.85 -0.73 -22.70
CA HIS A 199 16.94 -1.21 -21.32
C HIS A 199 16.41 -2.65 -21.25
N LYS A 200 16.62 -3.32 -20.11
CA LYS A 200 15.90 -4.54 -19.73
C LYS A 200 14.90 -4.22 -18.61
N ALA A 201 13.67 -4.70 -18.73
CA ALA A 201 12.63 -4.51 -17.72
C ALA A 201 12.09 -5.85 -17.19
N LEU A 202 11.84 -5.92 -15.88
CA LEU A 202 11.09 -6.99 -15.22
C LEU A 202 9.96 -6.40 -14.38
N ILE A 203 8.74 -6.91 -14.56
CA ILE A 203 7.55 -6.60 -13.75
C ILE A 203 7.32 -7.71 -12.73
N ILE A 204 7.14 -7.38 -11.45
CA ILE A 204 6.75 -8.32 -10.38
C ILE A 204 5.50 -7.76 -9.69
N ASP A 205 4.34 -8.35 -9.98
CA ASP A 205 3.05 -7.75 -9.63
C ASP A 205 1.95 -8.82 -9.40
N HIS A 206 0.92 -8.47 -8.64
CA HIS A 206 -0.23 -9.33 -8.31
C HIS A 206 -1.60 -8.73 -8.68
N HIS A 207 -1.62 -7.53 -9.25
CA HIS A 207 -2.83 -6.87 -9.75
C HIS A 207 -3.49 -7.65 -10.90
N TRP A 208 -4.81 -7.47 -11.10
CA TRP A 208 -5.53 -8.20 -12.15
C TRP A 208 -5.12 -7.76 -13.55
N ALA A 209 -4.60 -8.70 -14.34
CA ALA A 209 -4.20 -8.56 -15.73
C ALA A 209 -4.64 -9.77 -16.58
N LEU A 210 -4.57 -9.59 -17.90
CA LEU A 210 -4.52 -10.65 -18.91
C LEU A 210 -3.06 -10.92 -19.32
N ASP A 211 -2.82 -12.01 -20.03
CA ASP A 211 -1.47 -12.47 -20.40
C ASP A 211 -0.71 -11.46 -21.31
N ASP A 212 -1.42 -10.55 -21.99
CA ASP A 212 -0.86 -9.46 -22.80
C ASP A 212 -0.98 -8.06 -22.17
N ASP A 213 -1.40 -7.98 -20.90
CA ASP A 213 -1.65 -6.74 -20.16
C ASP A 213 -0.37 -6.26 -19.45
N PHE A 214 0.74 -6.14 -20.18
CA PHE A 214 2.06 -5.73 -19.68
C PHE A 214 2.78 -4.71 -20.59
N PRO A 215 3.81 -3.99 -20.10
CA PRO A 215 4.60 -3.05 -20.90
C PRO A 215 5.43 -3.78 -21.97
N GLU A 216 5.41 -3.26 -23.20
CA GLU A 216 6.24 -3.80 -24.29
C GLU A 216 7.72 -3.92 -23.89
N ARG A 217 8.39 -4.98 -24.36
CA ARG A 217 9.83 -5.26 -24.10
C ARG A 217 10.19 -5.52 -22.62
N SER A 218 9.20 -5.69 -21.73
CA SER A 218 9.40 -6.21 -20.39
C SER A 218 9.29 -7.74 -20.34
N GLN A 219 9.96 -8.36 -19.37
CA GLN A 219 9.58 -9.65 -18.81
C GLN A 219 8.61 -9.41 -17.65
N HIS A 220 7.82 -10.41 -17.27
CA HIS A 220 6.95 -10.34 -16.10
C HIS A 220 6.94 -11.66 -15.33
N VAL A 221 6.56 -11.57 -14.05
CA VAL A 221 6.12 -12.69 -13.21
C VAL A 221 4.92 -12.23 -12.38
N THR A 222 3.83 -13.00 -12.36
CA THR A 222 2.60 -12.56 -11.68
C THR A 222 1.89 -13.63 -10.85
N ALA A 223 1.47 -13.21 -9.65
CA ALA A 223 0.63 -14.00 -8.76
C ALA A 223 -0.88 -13.89 -9.08
N CYS A 224 -1.32 -12.97 -9.96
CA CYS A 224 -2.73 -12.62 -10.12
C CYS A 224 -3.63 -13.78 -10.58
N ASN A 225 -3.04 -14.75 -11.29
CA ASN A 225 -3.68 -15.96 -11.79
C ASN A 225 -3.50 -17.18 -10.87
N SER A 226 -2.78 -17.05 -9.74
CA SER A 226 -2.27 -18.14 -8.89
C SER A 226 -2.89 -18.10 -7.48
N PRO A 227 -4.17 -18.49 -7.31
CA PRO A 227 -4.84 -18.47 -6.01
C PRO A 227 -4.20 -19.44 -4.99
N PRO A 228 -4.23 -19.13 -3.67
CA PRO A 228 -4.52 -17.82 -3.08
C PRO A 228 -3.45 -16.80 -3.48
N VAL A 229 -3.87 -15.69 -4.09
CA VAL A 229 -2.96 -14.74 -4.75
C VAL A 229 -1.98 -14.18 -3.71
N ALA A 230 -0.70 -14.47 -3.90
CA ALA A 230 0.40 -13.86 -3.16
C ALA A 230 0.42 -12.35 -3.45
N THR A 231 0.85 -11.55 -2.48
CA THR A 231 1.14 -10.13 -2.75
C THR A 231 2.51 -10.00 -3.43
N SER A 232 2.75 -8.91 -4.14
CA SER A 232 4.01 -8.60 -4.82
C SER A 232 5.23 -8.72 -3.90
N SER A 233 5.12 -8.37 -2.60
CA SER A 233 6.24 -8.51 -1.65
C SER A 233 6.49 -9.96 -1.23
N LEU A 234 5.44 -10.78 -1.13
CA LEU A 234 5.57 -12.22 -0.91
C LEU A 234 6.11 -12.94 -2.15
N LEU A 235 5.67 -12.54 -3.34
CA LEU A 235 6.19 -13.04 -4.62
C LEU A 235 7.67 -12.67 -4.78
N THR A 236 8.03 -11.41 -4.54
CA THR A 236 9.42 -10.92 -4.55
C THR A 236 10.27 -11.68 -3.53
N TYR A 237 9.78 -11.89 -2.31
CA TYR A 237 10.46 -12.69 -1.28
C TYR A 237 10.69 -14.14 -1.74
N HIS A 238 9.68 -14.81 -2.32
CA HIS A 238 9.80 -16.19 -2.79
C HIS A 238 10.79 -16.35 -3.97
N ILE A 239 10.83 -15.37 -4.88
CA ILE A 239 11.82 -15.28 -5.95
C ILE A 239 13.23 -15.13 -5.33
N CYS A 240 13.39 -14.13 -4.45
CA CYS A 240 14.69 -13.72 -3.90
C CYS A 240 15.29 -14.72 -2.89
N SER A 241 14.49 -15.38 -2.05
CA SER A 241 14.99 -16.39 -1.11
C SER A 241 15.53 -17.63 -1.82
N GLY A 242 15.11 -17.90 -3.06
CA GLY A 242 15.70 -18.92 -3.92
C GLY A 242 17.08 -18.55 -4.50
N LEU A 243 17.55 -17.31 -4.31
CA LEU A 243 18.83 -16.82 -4.83
C LEU A 243 19.92 -16.69 -3.76
N HIS A 244 19.57 -16.45 -2.49
CA HIS A 244 20.55 -16.22 -1.43
C HIS A 244 19.96 -16.42 -0.01
N ASP A 245 20.48 -17.39 0.76
CA ASP A 245 19.99 -17.79 2.10
C ASP A 245 19.67 -16.61 3.04
N ASP A 246 20.54 -15.60 3.02
CA ASP A 246 20.47 -14.45 3.92
C ASP A 246 19.26 -13.52 3.64
N VAL A 247 18.56 -13.69 2.51
CA VAL A 247 17.31 -12.98 2.21
C VAL A 247 16.24 -13.32 3.25
N GLU A 248 16.07 -14.59 3.62
CA GLU A 248 15.10 -14.97 4.66
C GLU A 248 15.42 -14.24 5.98
N ARG A 249 16.69 -14.30 6.40
CA ARG A 249 17.17 -13.72 7.66
C ARG A 249 17.06 -12.19 7.71
N GLN A 250 17.10 -11.49 6.58
CA GLN A 250 17.09 -10.03 6.52
C GLN A 250 15.75 -9.41 6.07
N CYS A 251 14.89 -10.19 5.42
CA CYS A 251 13.71 -9.68 4.70
C CYS A 251 12.36 -10.30 5.12
N ASP A 252 12.34 -11.27 6.04
CA ASP A 252 11.10 -11.89 6.54
C ASP A 252 10.06 -10.86 7.03
N TRP A 253 10.50 -9.86 7.79
CA TRP A 253 9.67 -8.79 8.31
C TRP A 253 9.17 -7.82 7.22
N LEU A 254 9.90 -7.67 6.10
CA LEU A 254 9.47 -6.90 4.93
C LEU A 254 8.37 -7.64 4.18
N CYS A 255 8.54 -8.94 3.95
CA CYS A 255 7.53 -9.83 3.36
C CYS A 255 6.24 -9.81 4.20
N VAL A 256 6.34 -10.00 5.52
CA VAL A 256 5.17 -9.96 6.41
C VAL A 256 4.53 -8.57 6.44
N MET A 257 5.31 -7.48 6.36
CA MET A 257 4.76 -6.12 6.31
C MET A 257 3.95 -5.86 5.03
N GLY A 258 4.49 -6.14 3.85
CA GLY A 258 3.76 -5.92 2.59
C GLY A 258 2.50 -6.78 2.52
N THR A 259 2.63 -8.08 2.77
CA THR A 259 1.51 -9.03 2.82
C THR A 259 0.40 -8.58 3.79
N HIS A 260 0.75 -8.02 4.95
CA HIS A 260 -0.22 -7.45 5.91
C HIS A 260 -0.78 -6.08 5.52
N GLY A 261 -0.14 -5.36 4.60
CA GLY A 261 -0.67 -4.14 3.98
C GLY A 261 -1.97 -4.43 3.22
N ASP A 262 -1.95 -5.49 2.42
CA ASP A 262 -2.99 -5.78 1.44
C ASP A 262 -3.99 -6.85 1.88
N LEU A 263 -3.51 -8.05 2.21
CA LEU A 263 -4.38 -9.13 2.73
C LEU A 263 -4.84 -8.86 4.17
N GLY A 264 -4.20 -7.88 4.83
CA GLY A 264 -4.56 -7.40 6.16
C GLY A 264 -4.08 -8.31 7.28
N ASN A 265 -4.03 -7.75 8.49
CA ASN A 265 -3.46 -8.42 9.67
C ASN A 265 -4.22 -9.67 10.17
N THR A 266 -5.36 -10.01 9.57
CA THR A 266 -6.13 -11.23 9.87
C THR A 266 -5.69 -12.45 9.06
N LEU A 267 -4.75 -12.31 8.12
CA LEU A 267 -4.18 -13.45 7.40
C LEU A 267 -3.64 -14.52 8.37
N LYS A 268 -3.86 -15.78 7.99
CA LYS A 268 -3.24 -16.97 8.59
C LYS A 268 -2.06 -17.38 7.71
N TRP A 269 -0.89 -17.49 8.33
CA TRP A 269 0.34 -17.95 7.69
C TRP A 269 0.41 -19.47 7.79
N GLU A 270 -0.42 -20.10 6.95
CA GLU A 270 -0.60 -21.55 6.80
C GLU A 270 -0.55 -21.88 5.30
N PRO A 271 -0.21 -23.12 4.88
CA PRO A 271 0.00 -23.47 3.48
C PRO A 271 -1.13 -23.02 2.53
N PRO A 272 -0.81 -22.51 1.34
CA PRO A 272 0.53 -22.47 0.73
C PRO A 272 1.45 -21.34 1.23
N PHE A 273 0.99 -20.43 2.10
CA PHE A 273 1.85 -19.37 2.63
C PHE A 273 3.02 -19.93 3.48
N PRO A 274 4.20 -19.30 3.44
CA PRO A 274 5.39 -19.75 4.17
C PRO A 274 5.24 -19.63 5.69
N ASP A 275 6.02 -20.43 6.44
CA ASP A 275 5.94 -20.50 7.89
C ASP A 275 6.65 -19.32 8.60
N MET A 276 5.92 -18.21 8.75
CA MET A 276 6.39 -17.00 9.44
C MET A 276 6.42 -17.13 10.99
N LYS A 277 6.31 -18.34 11.57
CA LYS A 277 6.45 -18.55 13.03
C LYS A 277 7.83 -18.13 13.58
N GLY A 278 8.87 -18.09 12.75
CA GLY A 278 10.17 -17.50 13.10
C GLY A 278 10.05 -15.99 13.31
N THR A 279 9.62 -15.27 12.26
CA THR A 279 9.38 -13.83 12.22
C THR A 279 8.51 -13.34 13.38
N PHE A 280 7.43 -14.06 13.71
CA PHE A 280 6.53 -13.67 14.81
C PHE A 280 7.07 -13.96 16.22
N LYS A 281 8.18 -14.72 16.38
CA LYS A 281 8.93 -14.79 17.64
C LYS A 281 9.88 -13.59 17.78
N THR A 282 10.53 -13.19 16.68
CA THR A 282 11.48 -12.06 16.64
C THR A 282 10.76 -10.71 16.73
N TYR A 283 9.68 -10.53 15.97
CA TYR A 283 8.96 -9.27 15.83
C TYR A 283 7.49 -9.45 16.21
N THR A 284 7.01 -8.65 17.16
CA THR A 284 5.60 -8.73 17.56
C THR A 284 4.68 -8.38 16.39
N LYS A 285 3.58 -9.12 16.23
CA LYS A 285 2.54 -8.82 15.23
C LYS A 285 2.00 -7.39 15.37
N LYS A 286 2.05 -6.75 16.55
CA LYS A 286 1.73 -5.32 16.70
C LYS A 286 2.75 -4.41 16.02
N ALA A 287 4.04 -4.63 16.25
CA ALA A 287 5.11 -3.80 15.71
C ALA A 287 5.11 -3.79 14.17
N LEU A 288 4.95 -4.96 13.55
CA LEU A 288 4.82 -5.12 12.09
C LEU A 288 3.64 -4.31 11.54
N ASN A 289 2.44 -4.46 12.13
CA ASN A 289 1.24 -3.74 11.67
C ASN A 289 1.29 -2.22 11.92
N ASP A 290 1.90 -1.78 13.02
CA ASP A 290 2.11 -0.35 13.28
C ASP A 290 3.10 0.25 12.26
N ALA A 291 4.12 -0.51 11.84
CA ALA A 291 5.09 -0.12 10.81
C ALA A 291 4.45 -0.06 9.41
N VAL A 292 3.61 -1.04 9.04
CA VAL A 292 2.75 -0.98 7.83
C VAL A 292 1.92 0.31 7.80
N SER A 293 1.33 0.69 8.93
CA SER A 293 0.56 1.93 9.05
C SER A 293 1.41 3.20 9.01
N LEU A 294 2.70 3.12 9.33
CA LEU A 294 3.63 4.25 9.32
C LEU A 294 4.16 4.54 7.92
N ILE A 295 4.72 3.54 7.24
CA ILE A 295 5.25 3.72 5.86
C ILE A 295 4.13 4.05 4.86
N ASN A 296 2.89 3.62 5.13
CA ASN A 296 1.72 4.02 4.34
C ASN A 296 1.28 5.47 4.54
N ALA A 297 1.72 6.14 5.61
CA ALA A 297 1.21 7.47 5.93
C ALA A 297 1.66 8.54 4.90
N PRO A 298 2.92 8.59 4.43
CA PRO A 298 3.37 9.64 3.52
C PRO A 298 2.75 9.63 2.12
N ARG A 299 2.29 8.50 1.56
CA ARG A 299 1.45 8.52 0.33
C ARG A 299 0.05 9.06 0.58
N ARG A 300 -0.38 9.11 1.85
CA ARG A 300 -1.74 9.46 2.28
C ARG A 300 -1.85 10.89 2.82
N THR A 301 -0.75 11.59 3.14
CA THR A 301 -0.77 13.01 3.50
C THR A 301 -1.26 13.88 2.33
N ALA A 302 -1.66 15.12 2.62
CA ALA A 302 -1.94 16.12 1.59
C ALA A 302 -0.68 16.44 0.77
N SER A 303 0.46 16.50 1.46
CA SER A 303 1.80 16.79 0.95
C SER A 303 2.43 15.70 0.07
N TYR A 304 1.98 14.45 0.18
CA TYR A 304 2.46 13.28 -0.57
C TYR A 304 4.01 13.12 -0.58
N ASN A 305 4.57 12.46 0.43
CA ASN A 305 6.03 12.32 0.61
C ASN A 305 6.50 10.85 0.64
N VAL A 306 6.24 10.11 -0.43
CA VAL A 306 6.71 8.73 -0.61
C VAL A 306 8.24 8.57 -0.48
N PRO A 307 9.10 9.50 -0.95
CA PRO A 307 10.55 9.41 -0.74
C PRO A 307 10.96 9.26 0.73
N MET A 308 10.26 9.92 1.66
CA MET A 308 10.51 9.78 3.09
C MET A 308 10.11 8.40 3.65
N ALA A 309 9.09 7.74 3.08
CA ALA A 309 8.76 6.35 3.43
C ALA A 309 9.80 5.36 2.89
N TRP A 310 10.23 5.54 1.64
CA TRP A 310 11.24 4.73 0.98
C TRP A 310 12.60 4.79 1.69
N ASN A 311 13.13 6.00 1.93
CA ASN A 311 14.43 6.18 2.59
C ASN A 311 14.42 5.59 4.00
N ALA A 312 13.36 5.82 4.78
CA ALA A 312 13.20 5.24 6.11
C ALA A 312 13.15 3.70 6.10
N LEU A 313 12.68 3.08 5.00
CA LEU A 313 12.64 1.63 4.82
C LEU A 313 13.99 1.06 4.39
N LEU A 314 14.78 1.80 3.61
CA LEU A 314 16.16 1.42 3.25
C LEU A 314 17.12 1.51 4.43
N GLU A 315 16.96 2.51 5.30
CA GLU A 315 17.72 2.69 6.54
C GLU A 315 17.33 1.66 7.63
N ALA A 316 16.12 1.12 7.58
CA ALA A 316 15.61 0.22 8.60
C ALA A 316 16.25 -1.18 8.53
N SER A 317 16.72 -1.64 9.70
CA SER A 317 17.10 -3.04 9.93
C SER A 317 15.99 -3.84 10.64
N SER A 318 14.93 -3.17 11.10
CA SER A 318 13.80 -3.79 11.78
C SER A 318 12.54 -2.90 11.75
N PRO A 319 11.34 -3.47 12.04
CA PRO A 319 10.14 -2.67 12.29
C PRO A 319 10.29 -1.68 13.44
N ALA A 320 11.20 -1.96 14.41
CA ALA A 320 11.40 -1.10 15.58
C ALA A 320 12.04 0.25 15.22
N ASP A 321 12.68 0.39 14.06
CA ASP A 321 13.35 1.62 13.65
C ASP A 321 12.36 2.56 12.96
N LEU A 322 11.51 2.00 12.09
CA LEU A 322 10.33 2.67 11.53
C LEU A 322 9.42 3.24 12.64
N LEU A 323 9.22 2.48 13.72
CA LEU A 323 8.42 2.90 14.89
C LEU A 323 9.00 4.09 15.67
N LYS A 324 10.29 4.39 15.51
CA LYS A 324 10.98 5.55 16.12
C LYS A 324 11.05 6.75 15.17
N ASN A 325 10.84 6.55 13.86
CA ASN A 325 10.99 7.61 12.86
C ASN A 325 9.94 8.72 13.07
N ARG A 326 10.41 9.93 13.42
CA ARG A 326 9.54 11.06 13.75
C ARG A 326 8.77 11.64 12.57
N GLN A 327 9.27 11.50 11.34
CA GLN A 327 8.58 11.96 10.13
C GLN A 327 7.41 11.04 9.77
N LEU A 328 7.61 9.71 9.83
CA LEU A 328 6.52 8.73 9.67
C LEU A 328 5.45 8.89 10.75
N LEU A 329 5.85 9.10 12.00
CA LEU A 329 4.94 9.36 13.12
C LEU A 329 4.10 10.63 12.90
N SER A 330 4.71 11.69 12.36
CA SER A 330 4.03 12.96 12.04
C SER A 330 3.04 12.79 10.87
N ALA A 331 3.46 12.16 9.77
CA ALA A 331 2.57 11.85 8.64
C ALA A 331 1.37 11.00 9.08
N ARG A 332 1.59 10.00 9.95
CA ARG A 332 0.50 9.18 10.49
C ARG A 332 -0.45 9.96 11.41
N ALA A 333 0.03 11.01 12.09
CA ALA A 333 -0.82 11.89 12.88
C ALA A 333 -1.72 12.77 11.98
N GLU A 334 -1.16 13.37 10.92
CA GLU A 334 -1.91 14.12 9.89
C GLU A 334 -3.03 13.25 9.28
N VAL A 335 -2.65 12.08 8.75
CA VAL A 335 -3.60 11.14 8.11
C VAL A 335 -4.69 10.68 9.08
N ASN A 336 -4.37 10.44 10.36
CA ASN A 336 -5.39 10.07 11.35
C ASN A 336 -6.38 11.20 11.63
N ALA A 337 -5.90 12.45 11.74
CA ALA A 337 -6.77 13.61 11.96
C ALA A 337 -7.71 13.83 10.76
N GLU A 338 -7.19 13.67 9.54
CA GLU A 338 -7.94 13.91 8.31
C GLU A 338 -8.91 12.77 7.96
N VAL A 339 -8.55 11.51 8.25
CA VAL A 339 -9.50 10.40 8.23
C VAL A 339 -10.62 10.64 9.25
N GLU A 340 -10.31 11.16 10.44
CA GLU A 340 -11.33 11.44 11.45
C GLU A 340 -12.24 12.61 11.06
N ARG A 341 -11.69 13.68 10.44
CA ARG A 341 -12.51 14.77 9.86
C ARG A 341 -13.49 14.24 8.82
N CYS A 342 -13.03 13.35 7.93
CA CYS A 342 -13.80 12.88 6.78
C CYS A 342 -14.71 11.67 7.07
N THR A 343 -14.47 10.90 8.14
CA THR A 343 -15.23 9.65 8.39
C THR A 343 -16.70 9.89 8.79
N HIS A 344 -17.06 11.11 9.20
CA HIS A 344 -18.42 11.50 9.61
C HIS A 344 -19.35 11.87 8.45
N THR A 345 -18.85 11.86 7.21
CA THR A 345 -19.69 12.00 6.00
C THR A 345 -20.79 10.93 5.97
N ALA A 346 -22.03 11.35 5.75
CA ALA A 346 -23.16 10.44 5.60
C ALA A 346 -23.16 9.74 4.22
N PRO A 347 -23.50 8.43 4.14
CA PRO A 347 -23.68 7.75 2.87
C PRO A 347 -24.98 8.17 2.18
N LYS A 348 -24.91 8.24 0.85
CA LYS A 348 -26.06 8.09 -0.05
C LYS A 348 -26.10 6.65 -0.55
N PHE A 349 -27.22 6.21 -1.11
CA PHE A 349 -27.40 4.86 -1.64
C PHE A 349 -27.92 4.89 -3.07
N SER A 350 -27.56 3.89 -3.87
CA SER A 350 -28.20 3.62 -5.16
C SER A 350 -29.68 3.27 -4.99
N ALA A 351 -30.50 3.46 -6.03
CA ALA A 351 -31.94 3.19 -5.96
C ALA A 351 -32.29 1.72 -5.59
N ASP A 352 -31.43 0.77 -5.95
CA ASP A 352 -31.54 -0.65 -5.55
C ASP A 352 -30.95 -0.97 -4.15
N ALA A 353 -30.27 -0.01 -3.53
CA ALA A 353 -29.50 -0.11 -2.30
C ALA A 353 -28.35 -1.14 -2.30
N ARG A 354 -27.81 -1.49 -3.48
CA ARG A 354 -26.60 -2.33 -3.63
C ARG A 354 -25.30 -1.56 -3.39
N ILE A 355 -25.26 -0.25 -3.65
CA ILE A 355 -24.06 0.58 -3.45
C ILE A 355 -24.33 1.70 -2.43
N ALA A 356 -23.41 1.87 -1.49
CA ALA A 356 -23.34 3.03 -0.61
C ALA A 356 -22.23 3.97 -1.11
N VAL A 357 -22.56 5.22 -1.40
CA VAL A 357 -21.66 6.26 -1.92
C VAL A 357 -21.42 7.31 -0.84
N PHE A 358 -20.15 7.52 -0.49
CA PHE A 358 -19.70 8.63 0.35
C PHE A 358 -18.92 9.62 -0.54
N ARG A 359 -19.22 10.92 -0.41
CA ARG A 359 -18.51 12.00 -1.12
C ARG A 359 -17.77 12.88 -0.11
N ILE A 360 -16.45 12.96 -0.25
CA ILE A 360 -15.57 13.75 0.62
C ILE A 360 -14.74 14.74 -0.22
N SER A 361 -14.22 15.78 0.42
CA SER A 361 -13.19 16.64 -0.17
C SER A 361 -12.04 16.78 0.82
N SER A 362 -10.84 16.39 0.36
CA SER A 362 -9.60 16.31 1.13
C SER A 362 -8.42 16.25 0.16
N GLU A 363 -7.34 16.98 0.42
CA GLU A 363 -6.10 16.87 -0.37
C GLU A 363 -5.34 15.56 -0.11
N ALA A 364 -5.76 14.78 0.89
CA ALA A 364 -5.10 13.59 1.40
C ALA A 364 -5.73 12.28 0.84
N GLN A 365 -4.96 11.18 0.77
CA GLN A 365 -5.45 9.90 0.21
C GLN A 365 -6.22 9.07 1.27
N VAL A 366 -7.19 9.71 1.93
CA VAL A 366 -7.92 9.13 3.08
C VAL A 366 -9.11 8.25 2.69
N HIS A 367 -9.63 8.39 1.46
CA HIS A 367 -10.81 7.66 0.99
C HIS A 367 -10.72 6.12 1.05
N PRO A 368 -9.57 5.44 0.78
CA PRO A 368 -9.51 3.97 0.88
C PRO A 368 -9.59 3.47 2.33
N VAL A 369 -9.07 4.27 3.27
CA VAL A 369 -9.16 4.00 4.72
C VAL A 369 -10.60 4.14 5.19
N ILE A 370 -11.29 5.18 4.74
CA ILE A 370 -12.70 5.46 5.06
C ILE A 370 -13.60 4.37 4.44
N ALA A 371 -13.35 3.96 3.20
CA ALA A 371 -14.06 2.86 2.54
C ALA A 371 -13.91 1.55 3.33
N THR A 372 -12.69 1.25 3.80
CA THR A 372 -12.40 0.07 4.60
C THR A 372 -13.07 0.13 5.98
N ARG A 373 -13.09 1.29 6.66
CA ARG A 373 -13.84 1.51 7.91
C ARG A 373 -15.34 1.24 7.71
N TRP A 374 -15.96 1.85 6.70
CA TRP A 374 -17.40 1.72 6.45
C TRP A 374 -17.81 0.34 5.92
N ALA A 375 -17.00 -0.32 5.09
CA ALA A 375 -17.20 -1.72 4.70
C ALA A 375 -17.14 -2.69 5.90
N GLY A 376 -16.38 -2.35 6.95
CA GLY A 376 -16.36 -3.05 8.22
C GLY A 376 -17.54 -2.74 9.15
N HIS A 377 -18.29 -1.66 8.89
CA HIS A 377 -19.37 -1.15 9.74
C HIS A 377 -20.77 -1.41 9.15
N LEU A 378 -21.05 -0.95 7.92
CA LEU A 378 -22.36 -1.05 7.28
C LEU A 378 -22.83 -2.51 7.15
N GLN A 379 -24.07 -2.79 7.57
CA GLN A 379 -24.71 -4.10 7.47
C GLN A 379 -26.04 -3.96 6.73
N SER A 380 -26.17 -4.63 5.59
CA SER A 380 -27.41 -4.75 4.82
C SER A 380 -27.34 -6.03 3.98
N SER A 381 -28.48 -6.69 3.76
CA SER A 381 -28.57 -7.83 2.86
C SER A 381 -28.54 -7.45 1.38
N LYS A 382 -28.79 -6.18 1.05
CA LYS A 382 -28.71 -5.66 -0.32
C LYS A 382 -27.33 -5.12 -0.69
N LEU A 383 -26.62 -4.52 0.27
CA LEU A 383 -25.34 -3.83 0.03
C LEU A 383 -24.24 -4.79 -0.45
N GLU A 384 -23.50 -4.37 -1.47
CA GLU A 384 -22.45 -5.10 -2.19
C GLU A 384 -21.16 -4.29 -2.33
N VAL A 385 -21.27 -2.96 -2.47
CA VAL A 385 -20.13 -2.07 -2.63
C VAL A 385 -20.26 -0.87 -1.70
N VAL A 386 -19.18 -0.57 -0.98
CA VAL A 386 -18.97 0.71 -0.31
C VAL A 386 -17.98 1.51 -1.14
N LEU A 387 -18.44 2.59 -1.76
CA LEU A 387 -17.67 3.51 -2.58
C LEU A 387 -17.43 4.80 -1.79
N VAL A 388 -16.17 5.24 -1.69
CA VAL A 388 -15.81 6.55 -1.14
C VAL A 388 -15.05 7.33 -2.19
N ALA A 389 -15.64 8.44 -2.64
CA ALA A 389 -15.10 9.35 -3.63
C ALA A 389 -14.51 10.59 -2.94
N ASN A 390 -13.26 10.92 -3.26
CA ASN A 390 -12.59 12.15 -2.85
C ASN A 390 -12.43 13.10 -4.03
N GLU A 391 -13.11 14.24 -3.94
CA GLU A 391 -13.15 15.29 -4.95
C GLU A 391 -12.06 16.37 -4.75
N GLY A 392 -11.22 16.23 -3.72
CA GLY A 392 -10.17 17.20 -3.37
C GLY A 392 -8.74 16.70 -3.53
N TYR A 393 -8.51 15.42 -3.88
CA TYR A 393 -7.16 14.83 -3.87
C TYR A 393 -6.25 15.34 -5.01
N LEU A 394 -6.85 15.59 -6.18
CA LEU A 394 -6.22 16.11 -7.38
C LEU A 394 -7.18 17.11 -8.06
N PRO A 395 -6.72 18.25 -8.60
CA PRO A 395 -7.58 19.20 -9.29
C PRO A 395 -8.34 18.56 -10.47
N GLY A 396 -9.64 18.85 -10.59
CA GLY A 396 -10.49 18.38 -11.70
C GLY A 396 -10.85 16.89 -11.71
N MET A 397 -10.25 16.09 -10.83
CA MET A 397 -10.38 14.63 -10.80
C MET A 397 -11.12 14.14 -9.54
N VAL A 398 -11.87 13.05 -9.68
CA VAL A 398 -12.41 12.29 -8.55
C VAL A 398 -11.58 11.04 -8.33
N ASN A 399 -11.03 10.90 -7.13
CA ASN A 399 -10.25 9.75 -6.71
C ASN A 399 -11.12 8.91 -5.77
N PHE A 400 -11.53 7.71 -6.21
CA PHE A 400 -12.47 6.89 -5.46
C PHE A 400 -11.93 5.48 -5.17
N SER A 401 -12.36 4.92 -4.04
CA SER A 401 -12.03 3.55 -3.65
C SER A 401 -13.29 2.80 -3.24
N CYS A 402 -13.39 1.56 -3.68
CA CYS A 402 -14.48 0.65 -3.44
C CYS A 402 -14.01 -0.53 -2.58
N ARG A 403 -14.91 -1.05 -1.73
CA ARG A 403 -14.68 -2.23 -0.87
C ARG A 403 -15.95 -3.06 -0.73
N ILE A 404 -15.82 -4.39 -0.78
CA ILE A 404 -16.92 -5.30 -0.44
C ILE A 404 -17.21 -5.21 1.08
N PRO A 405 -18.44 -4.89 1.51
CA PRO A 405 -18.80 -4.85 2.93
C PRO A 405 -18.78 -6.25 3.54
N ARG A 406 -18.54 -6.36 4.85
CA ARG A 406 -18.47 -7.67 5.54
C ARG A 406 -19.72 -8.53 5.33
N SER A 407 -20.89 -7.91 5.12
CA SER A 407 -22.17 -8.58 4.84
C SER A 407 -22.26 -9.24 3.45
N ALA A 408 -21.37 -8.90 2.51
CA ALA A 408 -21.41 -9.42 1.13
C ALA A 408 -20.26 -10.39 0.77
N ARG A 409 -19.25 -10.55 1.63
CA ARG A 409 -18.05 -11.38 1.37
C ARG A 409 -18.31 -12.89 1.20
N ALA A 410 -19.46 -13.38 1.63
CA ALA A 410 -19.88 -14.78 1.54
C ALA A 410 -21.14 -14.93 0.66
N ARG A 411 -21.26 -14.09 -0.38
CA ARG A 411 -22.29 -14.23 -1.42
C ARG A 411 -21.86 -15.24 -2.47
N ASP A 412 -22.84 -15.89 -3.05
CA ASP A 412 -22.71 -16.76 -4.21
C ASP A 412 -23.71 -16.26 -5.29
N PRO A 413 -23.25 -15.88 -6.50
CA PRO A 413 -21.83 -15.72 -6.88
C PRO A 413 -21.13 -14.62 -6.05
N PRO A 414 -19.79 -14.69 -5.90
CA PRO A 414 -19.01 -13.62 -5.27
C PRO A 414 -19.19 -12.27 -5.98
N VAL A 415 -19.21 -11.18 -5.20
CA VAL A 415 -19.27 -9.82 -5.76
C VAL A 415 -17.91 -9.48 -6.40
N ASN A 416 -17.90 -9.11 -7.68
CA ASN A 416 -16.73 -8.50 -8.32
C ASN A 416 -16.98 -7.00 -8.54
N ILE A 417 -16.21 -6.15 -7.86
CA ILE A 417 -16.30 -4.68 -7.98
C ILE A 417 -15.93 -4.21 -9.39
N ILE A 418 -14.93 -4.83 -10.05
CA ILE A 418 -14.46 -4.42 -11.38
C ILE A 418 -15.58 -4.60 -12.41
N GLU A 419 -16.21 -5.76 -12.41
CA GLU A 419 -17.39 -6.06 -13.24
C GLU A 419 -18.58 -5.16 -12.88
N THR A 420 -18.80 -4.90 -11.58
CA THR A 420 -19.88 -4.01 -11.11
C THR A 420 -19.71 -2.59 -11.64
N LEU A 421 -18.49 -2.02 -11.54
CA LEU A 421 -18.18 -0.66 -12.01
C LEU A 421 -18.24 -0.57 -13.54
N ARG A 422 -17.67 -1.55 -14.26
CA ARG A 422 -17.78 -1.62 -15.73
C ARG A 422 -19.24 -1.70 -16.18
N SER A 423 -20.01 -2.63 -15.60
CA SER A 423 -21.45 -2.77 -15.86
C SER A 423 -22.29 -1.54 -15.48
N LEU A 424 -21.78 -0.62 -14.65
CA LEU A 424 -22.45 0.67 -14.39
C LEU A 424 -22.11 1.69 -15.48
N ALA A 425 -20.86 1.80 -15.91
CA ALA A 425 -20.49 2.65 -17.04
C ALA A 425 -21.19 2.19 -18.34
N ASP A 426 -21.29 0.88 -18.57
CA ASP A 426 -21.97 0.26 -19.72
C ASP A 426 -23.51 0.51 -19.75
N LYS A 427 -24.09 1.12 -18.70
CA LYS A 427 -25.52 1.50 -18.61
C LYS A 427 -25.77 2.99 -18.81
N ALA A 428 -24.73 3.79 -19.07
CA ALA A 428 -24.90 5.21 -19.35
C ALA A 428 -25.65 5.45 -20.67
N SER A 429 -26.34 6.60 -20.76
CA SER A 429 -27.01 7.01 -22.00
C SER A 429 -26.02 7.37 -23.11
N ASP A 430 -24.80 7.76 -22.74
CA ASP A 430 -23.66 7.90 -23.63
C ASP A 430 -22.74 6.69 -23.46
N GLN A 431 -22.61 5.87 -24.51
CA GLN A 431 -21.79 4.65 -24.48
C GLN A 431 -20.28 4.95 -24.50
N THR A 432 -19.86 6.19 -24.78
CA THR A 432 -18.44 6.60 -24.68
C THR A 432 -17.98 6.81 -23.23
N LEU A 433 -18.89 6.88 -22.25
CA LEU A 433 -18.54 7.18 -20.85
C LEU A 433 -17.44 6.26 -20.30
N ARG A 434 -17.47 4.97 -20.64
CA ARG A 434 -16.46 4.00 -20.19
C ARG A 434 -15.06 4.29 -20.73
N GLU A 435 -14.95 4.84 -21.92
CA GLU A 435 -13.68 5.29 -22.52
C GLU A 435 -13.24 6.62 -21.89
N ARG A 436 -14.17 7.58 -21.73
CA ARG A 436 -13.90 8.89 -21.10
C ARG A 436 -13.50 8.81 -19.63
N LEU A 437 -14.01 7.82 -18.88
CA LEU A 437 -13.57 7.50 -17.51
C LEU A 437 -12.08 7.10 -17.45
N GLY A 438 -11.50 6.63 -18.56
CA GLY A 438 -10.07 6.41 -18.72
C GLY A 438 -9.52 5.13 -18.08
N GLU A 439 -8.27 4.81 -18.42
CA GLU A 439 -7.60 3.54 -18.07
C GLU A 439 -7.42 3.27 -16.57
N SER A 440 -7.50 4.33 -15.75
CA SER A 440 -7.46 4.25 -14.29
C SER A 440 -8.81 3.84 -13.67
N PHE A 441 -9.89 3.70 -14.46
CA PHE A 441 -11.20 3.28 -13.98
C PHE A 441 -11.30 1.76 -13.75
N ALA A 442 -11.79 1.36 -12.57
CA ALA A 442 -12.05 -0.03 -12.21
C ALA A 442 -10.82 -0.96 -12.33
N ARG A 443 -9.63 -0.45 -12.00
CA ARG A 443 -8.39 -1.24 -11.79
C ARG A 443 -8.27 -1.65 -10.31
N GLY A 444 -7.36 -2.58 -9.96
CA GLY A 444 -7.20 -3.15 -8.61
C GLY A 444 -7.63 -4.62 -8.53
N HIS A 445 -8.12 -5.05 -7.36
CA HIS A 445 -8.64 -6.41 -7.13
C HIS A 445 -10.18 -6.46 -7.15
N LYS A 446 -10.74 -7.65 -7.32
CA LYS A 446 -12.21 -7.89 -7.38
C LYS A 446 -12.93 -7.45 -6.11
N GLU A 447 -12.25 -7.53 -4.97
CA GLU A 447 -12.72 -7.17 -3.63
C GLU A 447 -12.42 -5.72 -3.24
N ALA A 448 -11.51 -5.08 -3.99
CA ALA A 448 -10.79 -3.89 -3.60
C ALA A 448 -10.30 -3.10 -4.85
N SER A 449 -11.24 -2.50 -5.59
CA SER A 449 -10.98 -1.69 -6.79
C SER A 449 -11.30 -0.20 -6.54
N GLY A 450 -11.07 0.67 -7.52
CA GLY A 450 -11.31 2.11 -7.44
C GLY A 450 -11.01 2.81 -8.78
N GLY A 451 -10.64 4.09 -8.72
CA GLY A 451 -10.07 4.78 -9.86
C GLY A 451 -9.78 6.26 -9.65
N ILE A 452 -9.05 6.83 -10.60
CA ILE A 452 -8.83 8.28 -10.77
C ILE A 452 -9.49 8.64 -12.10
N VAL A 453 -10.55 9.45 -12.06
CA VAL A 453 -11.36 9.77 -13.25
C VAL A 453 -11.70 11.26 -13.29
N PRO A 454 -12.00 11.87 -14.46
CA PRO A 454 -12.36 13.28 -14.51
C PRO A 454 -13.74 13.51 -13.88
N LYS A 455 -13.96 14.72 -13.35
CA LYS A 455 -15.14 14.99 -12.52
C LYS A 455 -16.48 14.93 -13.29
N GLY A 456 -16.53 15.32 -14.56
CA GLY A 456 -17.78 15.27 -15.35
C GLY A 456 -18.30 13.84 -15.50
N GLU A 457 -17.43 12.97 -15.98
CA GLU A 457 -17.60 11.53 -16.16
C GLU A 457 -18.01 10.84 -14.83
N PHE A 458 -17.46 11.29 -13.70
CA PHE A 458 -17.87 10.78 -12.40
C PHE A 458 -19.33 11.14 -12.05
N GLU A 459 -19.79 12.37 -12.31
CA GLU A 459 -21.19 12.74 -12.08
C GLU A 459 -22.14 11.97 -13.01
N GLU A 460 -21.74 11.69 -14.26
CA GLU A 460 -22.50 10.84 -15.18
C GLU A 460 -22.65 9.41 -14.63
N LEU A 461 -21.56 8.81 -14.12
CA LEU A 461 -21.60 7.50 -13.46
C LEU A 461 -22.47 7.51 -12.19
N MET A 462 -22.49 8.60 -11.42
CA MET A 462 -23.38 8.76 -10.26
C MET A 462 -24.84 8.94 -10.66
N ALA A 463 -25.13 9.52 -11.83
CA ALA A 463 -26.49 9.63 -12.36
C ALA A 463 -27.07 8.26 -12.74
N VAL A 464 -26.26 7.35 -13.30
CA VAL A 464 -26.65 5.96 -13.59
C VAL A 464 -26.99 5.17 -12.31
N LEU A 465 -26.34 5.48 -11.18
CA LEU A 465 -26.66 4.89 -9.88
C LEU A 465 -27.97 5.42 -9.25
N GLU A 466 -28.61 6.41 -9.88
CA GLU A 466 -29.82 7.08 -9.40
C GLU A 466 -29.68 7.66 -7.98
N ILE A 467 -28.46 8.09 -7.62
CA ILE A 467 -28.17 8.72 -6.33
C ILE A 467 -29.11 9.92 -6.12
N ASP A 468 -29.76 9.96 -4.95
CA ASP A 468 -30.79 10.94 -4.56
C ASP A 468 -32.11 10.93 -5.38
N ARG A 469 -32.39 9.94 -6.24
CA ARG A 469 -33.78 9.74 -6.70
C ARG A 469 -34.67 9.36 -5.51
N ASN A 470 -35.54 10.30 -5.15
CA ASN A 470 -36.38 10.23 -3.94
C ASN A 470 -37.10 8.87 -3.80
N ALA A 471 -37.03 8.30 -2.59
CA ALA A 471 -37.85 7.17 -2.21
C ALA A 471 -39.34 7.45 -2.53
N PRO A 472 -40.12 6.44 -3.00
CA PRO A 472 -41.43 6.68 -3.57
C PRO A 472 -42.35 7.43 -2.61
N GLN A 473 -42.87 8.57 -3.09
CA GLN A 473 -43.82 9.44 -2.41
C GLN A 473 -44.89 8.60 -1.69
N PRO A 474 -45.07 8.72 -0.37
CA PRO A 474 -46.17 8.05 0.31
C PRO A 474 -47.48 8.58 -0.25
N LYS A 475 -48.28 7.72 -0.88
CA LYS A 475 -49.59 8.08 -1.45
C LYS A 475 -50.40 8.85 -0.40
N VAL A 476 -50.98 9.98 -0.79
CA VAL A 476 -51.73 10.87 0.10
C VAL A 476 -52.86 10.09 0.77
N ALA A 477 -52.68 9.78 2.05
CA ALA A 477 -53.70 9.19 2.91
C ALA A 477 -54.40 10.30 3.68
N ASN A 478 -55.72 10.35 3.60
CA ASN A 478 -56.51 11.48 4.10
C ASN A 478 -56.43 11.67 5.62
N ASN A 479 -56.56 12.94 6.03
CA ASN A 479 -56.61 13.38 7.43
C ASN A 479 -57.65 12.61 8.29
N LYS A 480 -57.20 12.17 9.47
CA LYS A 480 -57.95 12.18 10.73
C LYS A 480 -56.95 11.97 11.88
N GLY A 481 -56.55 13.07 12.54
CA GLY A 481 -55.46 13.08 13.52
C GLY A 481 -55.89 13.04 14.98
N ARG A 482 -54.90 12.93 15.88
CA ARG A 482 -55.06 13.28 17.30
C ARG A 482 -53.72 13.66 17.94
N ARG A 483 -53.74 14.82 18.62
CA ARG A 483 -52.84 15.39 19.65
C ARG A 483 -51.33 15.09 19.67
N LEU A 484 -50.58 16.17 19.90
CA LEU A 484 -49.20 16.20 20.37
C LEU A 484 -49.06 15.54 21.75
N ASP A 485 -47.88 14.97 22.01
CA ASP A 485 -47.22 14.99 23.32
C ASP A 485 -45.70 14.99 23.09
N ASP A 486 -44.93 15.53 24.02
CA ASP A 486 -43.50 15.83 23.84
C ASP A 486 -42.57 14.66 24.17
N GLY A 487 -41.40 14.61 23.53
CA GLY A 487 -40.43 13.52 23.77
C GLY A 487 -39.29 13.42 22.77
N ASP A 488 -38.46 14.46 22.67
CA ASP A 488 -37.39 14.53 21.68
C ASP A 488 -36.41 13.35 21.76
N LYS A 489 -36.33 12.59 20.67
CA LYS A 489 -35.44 11.43 20.48
C LYS A 489 -34.94 11.43 19.04
N GLN A 490 -33.75 11.99 18.87
CA GLN A 490 -33.00 12.04 17.61
C GLN A 490 -32.76 10.63 17.02
N SER A 491 -33.69 10.15 16.20
CA SER A 491 -33.59 8.83 15.55
C SER A 491 -32.61 8.89 14.38
N ASN A 492 -31.48 8.17 14.46
CA ASN A 492 -30.50 8.11 13.37
C ASN A 492 -31.15 7.73 12.03
N THR A 493 -30.97 8.59 11.01
CA THR A 493 -31.68 8.52 9.73
C THR A 493 -31.40 7.23 8.95
N LEU A 494 -30.22 6.63 9.14
CA LEU A 494 -29.83 5.32 8.59
C LEU A 494 -30.86 4.21 8.90
N ASP A 495 -31.46 4.26 10.08
CA ASP A 495 -32.37 3.22 10.60
C ASP A 495 -33.77 3.26 9.94
N LYS A 496 -34.02 4.23 9.04
CA LYS A 496 -35.26 4.39 8.26
C LYS A 496 -35.16 3.77 6.86
N TYR A 497 -33.97 3.71 6.25
CA TYR A 497 -33.78 3.12 4.91
C TYR A 497 -33.94 1.59 4.90
N PHE A 498 -33.59 0.91 6.00
CA PHE A 498 -33.63 -0.55 6.11
C PHE A 498 -34.93 -1.11 6.74
N LYS A 499 -36.02 -0.33 6.74
CA LYS A 499 -37.30 -0.71 7.37
C LYS A 499 -38.51 -0.51 6.45
N LYS A 500 -38.53 -1.23 5.34
CA LYS A 500 -39.74 -1.71 4.66
C LYS A 500 -39.47 -3.13 4.18
N SER A 501 -40.25 -4.08 4.71
CA SER A 501 -40.30 -5.47 4.27
C SER A 501 -41.16 -5.60 3.02
#